data_AF-A0A3A8NFK7-F1
#
_entry.id   AF-A0A3A8NFK7-F1
#
_cell.length_a   1.000
_cell.length_b   1.000
_cell.length_c   1.000
_cell.angle_alpha   90.00
_cell.angle_beta   90.00
_cell.angle_gamma   90.00
#
_symmetry.space_group_name_H-M   'P 1'
#
loop_
_entity.id
_entity.type
_entity.pdbx_description
1 polymer ?
#
loop_
_entity_poly.entity_id
_entity_poly.type
_entity_poly.pdbx_seq_one_letter_code
_entity_poly.pdbx_strand_id
1 'polypeptide(L)'
;MVHLLKLGPVPLSLGTTGVYLRIGEAGDPSAPVFEQDDVAGLRALLAGVEDTSQVRCEPALADAAAELDLAVEPPPQAALSARAAIATFLAWGQRGLSGLGSDKALLFVQASTEYWEAKPWLHWDDGQPFVVDVTGAHEHTYEGCVFYADDGLTGLALYERPGALAWLLELQVHGQAEEAKALPAIAVSLEATPAYAVDALAAAGRVPRLP
;
A
#
# COMPACT_ATOMS: atom_id res chain seq x y z
N MET A 1 -5.99 -16.41 -19.68
CA MET A 1 -4.88 -15.56 -20.16
C MET A 1 -3.95 -15.18 -19.00
N VAL A 2 -2.71 -14.74 -19.25
CA VAL A 2 -1.81 -14.19 -18.21
C VAL A 2 -1.28 -12.81 -18.61
N HIS A 3 -1.08 -11.96 -17.61
CA HIS A 3 -0.57 -10.60 -17.74
C HIS A 3 0.81 -10.49 -17.09
N LEU A 4 1.76 -9.87 -17.80
CA LEU A 4 3.08 -9.55 -17.29
C LEU A 4 3.12 -8.06 -16.93
N LEU A 5 3.41 -7.79 -15.67
CA LEU A 5 3.41 -6.45 -15.10
C LEU A 5 4.75 -6.17 -14.42
N LYS A 6 5.09 -4.90 -14.32
CA LYS A 6 6.15 -4.32 -13.51
C LYS A 6 5.52 -3.52 -12.38
N LEU A 7 6.06 -3.72 -11.19
CA LEU A 7 5.67 -2.98 -9.98
C LEU A 7 6.50 -1.71 -9.83
N GLY A 8 7.73 -1.72 -10.35
CA GLY A 8 8.65 -0.60 -10.34
C GLY A 8 10.02 -1.00 -9.78
N PRO A 9 10.96 -0.04 -9.69
CA PRO A 9 12.17 -0.25 -8.92
C PRO A 9 11.79 -0.32 -7.43
N VAL A 10 12.02 -1.48 -6.81
CA VAL A 10 11.86 -1.66 -5.37
C VAL A 10 13.22 -1.43 -4.71
N PRO A 11 13.31 -0.53 -3.71
CA PRO A 11 14.54 -0.33 -2.96
C PRO A 11 14.83 -1.56 -2.10
N LEU A 12 16.07 -2.00 -2.14
CA LEU A 12 16.63 -3.06 -1.31
C LEU A 12 17.79 -2.48 -0.49
N SER A 13 18.26 -3.23 0.50
CA SER A 13 19.39 -2.81 1.34
C SER A 13 20.68 -2.52 0.56
N LEU A 14 20.83 -3.08 -0.65
CA LEU A 14 22.02 -2.95 -1.51
C LEU A 14 21.71 -2.36 -2.89
N GLY A 15 20.67 -1.51 -3.02
CA GLY A 15 20.35 -0.81 -4.26
C GLY A 15 18.87 -0.86 -4.61
N THR A 16 18.55 -0.91 -5.90
CA THR A 16 17.17 -1.07 -6.40
C THR A 16 17.11 -2.26 -7.34
N THR A 17 15.96 -2.92 -7.42
CA THR A 17 15.71 -3.98 -8.41
C THR A 17 14.33 -3.81 -9.03
N GLY A 18 14.17 -4.21 -10.29
CA GLY A 18 12.85 -4.35 -10.88
C GLY A 18 12.13 -5.54 -10.25
N VAL A 19 10.85 -5.36 -9.94
CA VAL A 19 9.95 -6.44 -9.55
C VAL A 19 8.92 -6.65 -10.64
N TYR A 20 8.86 -7.88 -11.14
CA TYR A 20 8.01 -8.30 -12.24
C TYR A 20 7.02 -9.34 -11.75
N LEU A 21 5.80 -9.23 -12.23
CA LEU A 21 4.66 -10.03 -11.81
C LEU A 21 4.05 -10.73 -13.01
N ARG A 22 3.73 -12.01 -12.84
CA ARG A 22 2.83 -12.73 -13.74
C ARG A 22 1.53 -12.96 -13.00
N ILE A 23 0.44 -12.42 -13.53
CA ILE A 23 -0.88 -12.47 -12.91
C ILE A 23 -1.87 -13.05 -13.90
N GLY A 24 -2.62 -14.06 -13.48
CA GLY A 24 -3.70 -14.62 -14.28
C GLY A 24 -4.85 -13.63 -14.45
N GLU A 25 -5.73 -13.94 -15.40
CA GLU A 25 -6.90 -13.12 -15.73
C GLU A 25 -7.85 -12.88 -14.54
N ALA A 26 -7.91 -13.84 -13.61
CA ALA A 26 -8.70 -13.74 -12.38
C ALA A 26 -7.99 -12.95 -11.26
N GLY A 27 -6.78 -12.44 -11.51
CA GLY A 27 -5.97 -11.75 -10.51
C GLY A 27 -5.10 -12.67 -9.65
N ASP A 28 -4.98 -13.95 -10.00
CA ASP A 28 -4.13 -14.93 -9.31
C ASP A 28 -2.64 -14.69 -9.62
N PRO A 29 -1.81 -14.31 -8.63
CA PRO A 29 -0.41 -14.02 -8.89
C PRO A 29 0.46 -15.28 -8.82
N SER A 30 1.41 -15.39 -9.73
CA SER A 30 2.58 -16.26 -9.58
C SER A 30 3.63 -15.61 -8.68
N ALA A 31 4.67 -16.37 -8.31
CA ALA A 31 5.80 -15.83 -7.55
C ALA A 31 6.44 -14.61 -8.28
N PRO A 32 6.70 -13.49 -7.58
CA PRO A 32 7.39 -12.35 -8.16
C PRO A 32 8.80 -12.69 -8.61
N VAL A 33 9.24 -12.06 -9.70
CA VAL A 33 10.61 -12.14 -10.22
C VAL A 33 11.33 -10.83 -9.94
N PHE A 34 12.60 -10.92 -9.53
CA PHE A 34 13.45 -9.78 -9.20
C PHE A 34 14.60 -9.73 -10.20
N GLU A 35 14.60 -8.74 -11.08
CA GLU A 35 15.61 -8.59 -12.13
C GLU A 35 16.01 -7.13 -12.33
N GLN A 36 17.19 -6.90 -12.88
CA GLN A 36 17.74 -5.55 -13.09
C GLN A 36 17.25 -4.91 -14.39
N ASP A 37 16.90 -5.71 -15.40
CA ASP A 37 16.43 -5.25 -16.70
C ASP A 37 15.09 -5.87 -17.08
N ASP A 38 14.31 -5.12 -17.88
CA ASP A 38 12.94 -5.47 -18.24
C ASP A 38 12.88 -6.76 -19.08
N VAL A 39 13.83 -6.94 -20.00
CA VAL A 39 13.88 -8.11 -20.87
C VAL A 39 14.18 -9.38 -20.08
N ALA A 40 15.12 -9.35 -19.14
CA ALA A 40 15.41 -10.46 -18.23
C ALA A 40 14.22 -10.76 -17.32
N GLY A 41 13.58 -9.73 -16.76
CA GLY A 41 12.35 -9.87 -15.97
C GLY A 41 11.25 -10.59 -16.74
N LEU A 42 10.97 -10.16 -17.97
CA LEU A 42 9.99 -10.80 -18.84
C LEU A 42 10.38 -12.24 -19.20
N ARG A 43 11.64 -12.51 -19.57
CA ARG A 43 12.14 -13.86 -19.88
C ARG A 43 11.96 -14.82 -18.69
N ALA A 44 12.27 -14.36 -17.48
CA ALA A 44 12.10 -15.14 -16.28
C ALA A 44 10.61 -15.44 -15.98
N LEU A 45 9.70 -14.49 -16.22
CA LEU A 45 8.25 -14.73 -16.08
C LEU A 45 7.68 -15.70 -17.13
N LEU A 46 8.28 -15.72 -18.32
CA LEU A 46 7.93 -16.63 -19.41
C LEU A 46 8.48 -18.05 -19.21
N ALA A 47 9.39 -18.27 -18.27
CA ALA A 47 9.94 -19.59 -18.01
C ALA A 47 8.81 -20.58 -17.66
N GLY A 48 8.69 -21.65 -18.45
CA GLY A 48 7.64 -22.67 -18.31
C GLY A 48 6.28 -22.28 -18.88
N VAL A 49 6.16 -21.16 -19.60
CA VAL A 49 4.95 -20.84 -20.39
C VAL A 49 5.05 -21.51 -21.76
N GLU A 50 4.16 -22.46 -22.02
CA GLU A 50 4.15 -23.23 -23.27
C GLU A 50 3.49 -22.48 -24.44
N ASP A 51 2.51 -21.61 -24.15
CA ASP A 51 1.75 -20.85 -25.14
C ASP A 51 1.87 -19.34 -24.89
N THR A 52 2.75 -18.67 -25.63
CA THR A 52 2.96 -17.22 -25.55
C THR A 52 1.81 -16.41 -26.14
N SER A 53 0.91 -17.02 -26.94
CA SER A 53 -0.28 -16.33 -27.47
C SER A 53 -1.27 -15.91 -26.37
N GLN A 54 -1.19 -16.56 -25.20
CA GLN A 54 -1.97 -16.27 -24.00
C GLN A 54 -1.32 -15.25 -23.07
N VAL A 55 -0.21 -14.64 -23.48
CA VAL A 55 0.56 -13.68 -22.68
C VAL A 55 0.30 -12.26 -23.17
N ARG A 56 0.05 -11.34 -22.23
CA ARG A 56 -0.06 -9.91 -22.48
C ARG A 56 0.88 -9.13 -21.59
N CYS A 57 1.73 -8.29 -22.17
CA CYS A 57 2.57 -7.36 -21.41
C CYS A 57 1.86 -6.03 -21.19
N GLU A 58 2.04 -5.42 -20.02
CA GLU A 58 1.53 -4.08 -19.80
C GLU A 58 2.25 -3.04 -20.69
N PRO A 59 1.60 -1.89 -20.99
CA PRO A 59 2.19 -0.87 -21.86
C PRO A 59 3.54 -0.30 -21.40
N ALA A 60 3.78 -0.27 -20.09
CA ALA A 60 5.05 0.20 -19.53
C ALA A 60 6.25 -0.70 -19.90
N LEU A 61 6.00 -1.92 -20.39
CA LEU A 61 6.99 -2.91 -20.81
C LEU A 61 7.04 -3.08 -22.34
N ALA A 62 6.45 -2.17 -23.11
CA ALA A 62 6.26 -2.34 -24.56
C ALA A 62 7.58 -2.58 -25.32
N ASP A 63 8.66 -1.87 -24.99
CA ASP A 63 9.96 -2.02 -25.66
C ASP A 63 10.54 -3.42 -25.43
N ALA A 64 10.55 -3.88 -24.17
CA ALA A 64 11.01 -5.22 -23.81
C ALA A 64 10.09 -6.32 -24.35
N ALA A 65 8.78 -6.06 -24.44
CA ALA A 65 7.81 -6.97 -25.03
C ALA A 65 8.05 -7.16 -26.53
N ALA A 66 8.39 -6.09 -27.26
CA ALA A 66 8.70 -6.15 -28.69
C ALA A 66 9.93 -7.01 -28.99
N GLU A 67 10.97 -6.95 -28.14
CA GLU A 67 12.15 -7.82 -28.26
C GLU A 67 11.84 -9.31 -28.08
N LEU A 68 10.73 -9.63 -27.41
CA LEU A 68 10.32 -11.00 -27.09
C LEU A 68 9.09 -11.45 -27.90
N ASP A 69 8.66 -10.66 -28.89
CA ASP A 69 7.47 -10.90 -29.72
C ASP A 69 6.19 -11.12 -28.90
N LEU A 70 6.02 -10.33 -27.83
CA LEU A 70 4.86 -10.39 -26.94
C LEU A 70 3.84 -9.30 -27.27
N ALA A 71 2.56 -9.67 -27.22
CA ALA A 71 1.46 -8.73 -27.37
C ALA A 71 1.36 -7.79 -26.16
N VAL A 72 1.10 -6.51 -26.42
CA VAL A 72 0.94 -5.47 -25.39
C VAL A 72 -0.54 -5.14 -25.23
N GLU A 73 -1.02 -5.09 -23.99
CA GLU A 73 -2.40 -4.76 -23.65
C GLU A 73 -2.49 -4.14 -22.24
N PRO A 74 -3.36 -3.15 -22.01
CA PRO A 74 -3.63 -2.67 -20.65
C PRO A 74 -4.06 -3.83 -19.74
N PRO A 75 -3.48 -3.93 -18.53
CA PRO A 75 -3.86 -4.99 -17.60
C PRO A 75 -5.32 -4.82 -17.13
N PRO A 76 -6.06 -5.92 -16.91
CA PRO A 76 -7.40 -5.86 -16.38
C PRO A 76 -7.38 -5.42 -14.91
N GLN A 77 -8.53 -4.92 -14.43
CA GLN A 77 -8.67 -4.41 -13.06
C GLN A 77 -8.30 -5.45 -11.98
N ALA A 78 -8.56 -6.74 -12.23
CA ALA A 78 -8.17 -7.81 -11.31
C ALA A 78 -6.65 -7.92 -11.16
N ALA A 79 -5.90 -7.81 -12.27
CA ALA A 79 -4.44 -7.83 -12.26
C ALA A 79 -3.87 -6.56 -11.59
N LEU A 80 -4.47 -5.40 -11.83
CA LEU A 80 -4.11 -4.15 -11.16
C LEU A 80 -4.31 -4.24 -9.65
N SER A 81 -5.44 -4.80 -9.22
CA SER A 81 -5.75 -5.02 -7.80
C SER A 81 -4.76 -5.96 -7.12
N ALA A 82 -4.39 -7.06 -7.79
CA ALA A 82 -3.38 -7.99 -7.30
C ALA A 82 -1.99 -7.34 -7.24
N ARG A 83 -1.60 -6.53 -8.24
CA ARG A 83 -0.35 -5.74 -8.21
C ARG A 83 -0.32 -4.80 -7.01
N ALA A 84 -1.41 -4.08 -6.72
CA ALA A 84 -1.51 -3.20 -5.56
C ALA A 84 -1.36 -3.94 -4.22
N ALA A 85 -1.96 -5.13 -4.11
CA ALA A 85 -1.84 -5.97 -2.92
C ALA A 85 -0.40 -6.44 -2.67
N ILE A 86 0.28 -6.89 -3.74
CA ILE A 86 1.68 -7.30 -3.67
C ILE A 86 2.59 -6.13 -3.33
N ALA A 87 2.35 -4.95 -3.92
CA ALA A 87 3.11 -3.75 -3.64
C ALA A 87 2.98 -3.30 -2.18
N THR A 88 1.75 -3.33 -1.65
CA THR A 88 1.48 -3.06 -0.24
C THR A 88 2.22 -4.05 0.66
N PHE A 89 2.12 -5.35 0.37
CA PHE A 89 2.77 -6.38 1.17
C PHE A 89 4.30 -6.26 1.16
N LEU A 90 4.91 -5.95 0.02
CA LEU A 90 6.36 -5.70 -0.08
C LEU A 90 6.78 -4.47 0.75
N ALA A 91 6.01 -3.37 0.68
CA ALA A 91 6.30 -2.16 1.45
C ALA A 91 6.16 -2.39 2.96
N TRP A 92 5.15 -3.16 3.36
CA TRP A 92 4.97 -3.62 4.74
C TRP A 92 6.11 -4.53 5.20
N GLY A 93 6.58 -5.44 4.34
CA GLY A 93 7.74 -6.27 4.63
C GLY A 93 8.99 -5.44 4.95
N GLN A 94 9.22 -4.35 4.21
CA GLN A 94 10.31 -3.41 4.46
C GLN A 94 10.18 -2.67 5.80
N ARG A 95 8.96 -2.56 6.34
CA ARG A 95 8.65 -1.96 7.64
C ARG A 95 8.56 -2.98 8.79
N GLY A 96 8.85 -4.26 8.52
CA GLY A 96 8.76 -5.33 9.52
C GLY A 96 7.32 -5.81 9.82
N LEU A 97 6.36 -5.49 8.95
CA LEU A 97 4.95 -5.85 9.09
C LEU A 97 4.54 -7.11 8.31
N SER A 98 5.51 -7.88 7.79
CA SER A 98 5.24 -9.10 7.00
C SER A 98 4.45 -10.17 7.76
N GLY A 99 4.55 -10.19 9.10
CA GLY A 99 3.83 -11.12 9.96
C GLY A 99 2.32 -10.89 10.04
N LEU A 100 1.80 -9.77 9.52
CA LEU A 100 0.35 -9.49 9.52
C LEU A 100 -0.43 -10.35 8.51
N GLY A 101 0.23 -10.85 7.47
CA GLY A 101 -0.42 -11.64 6.42
C GLY A 101 -1.02 -10.78 5.28
N SER A 102 -1.10 -11.38 4.10
CA SER A 102 -1.55 -10.71 2.87
C SER A 102 -3.06 -10.46 2.84
N ASP A 103 -3.85 -11.28 3.53
CA ASP A 103 -5.29 -11.11 3.72
C ASP A 103 -5.60 -9.82 4.50
N LYS A 104 -4.83 -9.55 5.57
CA LYS A 104 -4.95 -8.31 6.34
C LYS A 104 -4.52 -7.09 5.54
N ALA A 105 -3.46 -7.20 4.74
CA ALA A 105 -3.01 -6.11 3.86
C ALA A 105 -4.13 -5.68 2.89
N LEU A 106 -4.84 -6.64 2.29
CA LEU A 106 -5.98 -6.37 1.42
C LEU A 106 -7.12 -5.65 2.14
N LEU A 107 -7.52 -6.13 3.32
CA LEU A 107 -8.57 -5.50 4.13
C LEU A 107 -8.18 -4.08 4.53
N PHE A 108 -6.91 -3.87 4.88
CA PHE A 108 -6.42 -2.58 5.33
C PHE A 108 -6.33 -1.56 4.18
N VAL A 109 -5.94 -2.00 2.98
CA VAL A 109 -6.01 -1.15 1.76
C VAL A 109 -7.43 -0.73 1.46
N GLN A 110 -8.40 -1.66 1.60
CA GLN A 110 -9.82 -1.34 1.42
C GLN A 110 -10.27 -0.28 2.44
N ALA A 111 -10.04 -0.50 3.73
CA ALA A 111 -10.41 0.43 4.80
C ALA A 111 -9.74 1.81 4.63
N SER A 112 -8.47 1.83 4.21
CA SER A 112 -7.72 3.07 3.94
C SER A 112 -8.28 3.82 2.74
N THR A 113 -8.78 3.10 1.73
CA THR A 113 -9.47 3.71 0.58
C THR A 113 -10.77 4.38 1.02
N GLU A 114 -11.59 3.69 1.80
CA GLU A 114 -12.84 4.24 2.32
C GLU A 114 -12.60 5.47 3.23
N TYR A 115 -11.60 5.38 4.11
CA TYR A 115 -11.17 6.50 4.95
C TYR A 115 -10.75 7.71 4.11
N TRP A 116 -9.94 7.49 3.08
CA TRP A 116 -9.45 8.55 2.20
C TRP A 116 -10.57 9.21 1.39
N GLU A 117 -11.52 8.42 0.89
CA GLU A 117 -12.67 8.92 0.15
C GLU A 117 -13.62 9.74 1.04
N ALA A 118 -13.80 9.33 2.30
CA ALA A 118 -14.60 10.05 3.28
C ALA A 118 -14.00 11.41 3.68
N LYS A 119 -12.68 11.60 3.51
CA LYS A 119 -11.95 12.84 3.84
C LYS A 119 -12.29 13.41 5.22
N PRO A 120 -12.15 12.63 6.32
CA PRO A 120 -12.57 13.07 7.63
C PRO A 120 -11.81 14.31 8.13
N TRP A 121 -10.60 14.58 7.63
CA TRP A 121 -9.86 15.82 7.91
C TRP A 121 -10.54 17.09 7.39
N LEU A 122 -11.57 16.99 6.54
CA LEU A 122 -12.41 18.13 6.15
C LEU A 122 -13.52 18.42 7.17
N HIS A 123 -13.70 17.56 8.16
CA HIS A 123 -14.76 17.61 9.16
C HIS A 123 -14.24 17.78 10.59
N TRP A 124 -13.06 17.23 10.88
CA TRP A 124 -12.36 17.34 12.16
C TRP A 124 -10.96 17.91 11.96
N ASP A 125 -10.54 18.79 12.86
CA ASP A 125 -9.14 19.21 13.00
C ASP A 125 -8.36 18.25 13.94
N ASP A 126 -7.04 18.43 14.03
CA ASP A 126 -6.13 17.61 14.84
C ASP A 126 -6.23 17.86 16.35
N GLY A 127 -7.08 18.79 16.77
CA GLY A 127 -7.41 19.07 18.18
C GLY A 127 -8.80 18.60 18.60
N GLN A 128 -9.59 18.05 17.68
CA GLN A 128 -10.98 17.65 17.94
C GLN A 128 -11.12 16.13 18.09
N PRO A 129 -11.26 15.62 19.34
CA PRO A 129 -11.47 14.20 19.55
C PRO A 129 -12.90 13.80 19.16
N PHE A 130 -13.05 12.55 18.70
CA PHE A 130 -14.35 11.91 18.50
C PHE A 130 -14.34 10.50 19.04
N VAL A 131 -15.52 9.94 19.29
CA VAL A 131 -15.66 8.58 19.83
C VAL A 131 -15.58 7.57 18.68
N VAL A 132 -14.76 6.53 18.84
CA VAL A 132 -14.65 5.41 17.90
C VAL A 132 -14.99 4.12 18.61
N ASP A 133 -16.15 3.55 18.28
CA ASP A 133 -16.56 2.24 18.77
C ASP A 133 -16.04 1.15 17.83
N VAL A 134 -15.14 0.32 18.33
CA VAL A 134 -14.64 -0.88 17.65
C VAL A 134 -15.41 -2.08 18.16
N THR A 135 -15.96 -2.87 17.24
CA THR A 135 -16.77 -4.06 17.54
C THR A 135 -16.22 -5.29 16.80
N GLY A 136 -16.52 -6.49 17.30
CA GLY A 136 -16.12 -7.76 16.69
C GLY A 136 -15.21 -8.58 17.60
N ALA A 137 -14.11 -9.13 17.06
CA ALA A 137 -13.17 -9.95 17.84
C ALA A 137 -12.42 -9.14 18.91
N HIS A 138 -12.36 -7.82 18.75
CA HIS A 138 -11.92 -6.85 19.74
C HIS A 138 -13.03 -5.84 19.91
N GLU A 139 -13.47 -5.61 21.15
CA GLU A 139 -14.52 -4.66 21.48
C GLU A 139 -13.95 -3.60 22.42
N HIS A 140 -13.92 -2.35 21.96
CA HIS A 140 -13.40 -1.24 22.73
C HIS A 140 -13.89 0.10 22.18
N THR A 141 -14.06 1.08 23.05
CA THR A 141 -14.34 2.47 22.68
C THR A 141 -13.08 3.29 22.83
N TYR A 142 -12.59 3.84 21.72
CA TYR A 142 -11.41 4.70 21.67
C TYR A 142 -11.79 6.17 21.56
N GLU A 143 -10.88 7.04 22.02
CA GLU A 143 -10.85 8.44 21.60
C GLU A 143 -10.07 8.53 20.27
N GLY A 144 -10.77 8.84 19.19
CA GLY A 144 -10.21 9.03 17.86
C GLY A 144 -9.81 10.47 17.58
N CYS A 145 -8.76 10.66 16.81
CA CYS A 145 -8.34 11.96 16.28
C CYS A 145 -7.81 11.79 14.85
N VAL A 146 -8.24 12.67 13.94
CA VAL A 146 -7.68 12.74 12.59
C VAL A 146 -6.48 13.68 12.63
N PHE A 147 -5.37 13.28 12.01
CA PHE A 147 -4.25 14.18 11.79
C PHE A 147 -4.05 14.45 10.31
N TYR A 148 -3.60 15.66 10.01
CA TYR A 148 -3.24 16.12 8.68
C TYR A 148 -2.05 17.08 8.80
N ALA A 149 -1.02 16.86 7.99
CA ALA A 149 0.12 17.76 7.86
C ALA A 149 0.19 18.35 6.44
N ASP A 150 0.84 19.51 6.31
CA ASP A 150 0.96 20.26 5.05
C ASP A 150 1.68 19.48 3.94
N ASP A 151 2.49 18.48 4.29
CA ASP A 151 3.11 17.55 3.34
C ASP A 151 2.14 16.50 2.78
N GLY A 152 0.88 16.55 3.21
CA GLY A 152 -0.19 15.64 2.80
C GLY A 152 -0.17 14.30 3.53
N LEU A 153 0.61 14.17 4.61
CA LEU A 153 0.49 13.08 5.56
C LEU A 153 -0.86 13.22 6.27
N THR A 154 -1.69 12.20 6.19
CA THR A 154 -2.97 12.16 6.90
C THR A 154 -3.19 10.81 7.52
N GLY A 155 -3.96 10.74 8.59
CA GLY A 155 -4.21 9.48 9.25
C GLY A 155 -5.13 9.60 10.43
N LEU A 156 -5.25 8.50 11.16
CA LEU A 156 -6.12 8.33 12.29
C LEU A 156 -5.29 7.84 13.49
N ALA A 157 -5.45 8.49 14.62
CA ALA A 157 -4.96 8.02 15.91
C ALA A 157 -6.14 7.58 16.77
N LEU A 158 -5.99 6.45 17.46
CA LEU A 158 -6.92 5.91 18.43
C LEU A 158 -6.23 5.81 19.79
N TYR A 159 -6.75 6.54 20.77
CA TYR A 159 -6.27 6.54 22.14
C TYR A 159 -7.18 5.72 23.04
N GLU A 160 -6.58 4.90 23.91
CA GLU A 160 -7.31 4.00 24.81
C GLU A 160 -8.09 4.72 25.91
N ARG A 161 -7.75 5.99 26.19
CA ARG A 161 -8.34 6.76 27.29
C ARG A 161 -8.93 8.06 26.79
N PRO A 162 -10.16 8.42 27.21
CA PRO A 162 -10.70 9.76 27.01
C PRO A 162 -9.77 10.84 27.59
N GLY A 163 -9.66 11.97 26.89
CA GLY A 163 -8.81 13.11 27.25
C GLY A 163 -7.33 12.92 26.91
N ALA A 164 -6.95 11.83 26.25
CA ALA A 164 -5.58 11.55 25.87
C ALA A 164 -5.06 12.54 24.83
N LEU A 165 -5.90 12.99 23.89
CA LEU A 165 -5.55 14.03 22.92
C LEU A 165 -5.27 15.37 23.62
N ALA A 166 -6.14 15.78 24.56
CA ALA A 166 -5.93 17.00 25.32
C ALA A 166 -4.61 16.97 26.09
N TRP A 167 -4.32 15.83 26.74
CA TRP A 167 -3.04 15.61 27.41
C TRP A 167 -1.84 15.66 26.45
N LEU A 168 -1.97 15.05 25.26
CA LEU A 168 -0.93 15.11 24.24
C LEU A 168 -0.62 16.56 23.82
N LEU A 169 -1.65 17.37 23.58
CA LEU A 169 -1.49 18.77 23.21
C LEU A 169 -0.83 19.59 24.32
N GLU A 170 -1.18 19.34 25.59
CA GLU A 170 -0.51 19.98 26.74
C GLU A 170 0.98 19.64 26.80
N LEU A 171 1.34 18.35 26.62
CA LEU A 171 2.74 17.93 26.59
C LEU A 171 3.51 18.62 25.45
N GLN A 172 2.90 18.75 24.27
CA GLN A 172 3.52 19.44 23.13
C GLN A 172 3.74 20.93 23.40
N VAL A 173 2.78 21.62 23.99
CA VAL A 173 2.90 23.04 24.39
C VAL A 173 4.04 23.24 25.39
N HIS A 174 4.26 22.27 26.29
CA HIS A 174 5.33 22.31 27.28
C HIS A 174 6.68 21.76 26.81
N GLY A 175 6.81 21.39 25.53
CA GLY A 175 8.06 20.86 24.97
C GLY A 175 8.43 19.47 25.50
N GLN A 176 7.46 18.73 26.05
CA GLN A 176 7.60 17.41 26.63
C GLN A 176 7.49 16.31 25.56
N ALA A 177 8.38 16.36 24.57
CA ALA A 177 8.30 15.52 23.37
C ALA A 177 8.46 14.01 23.66
N GLU A 178 9.25 13.64 24.66
CA GLU A 178 9.45 12.23 25.02
C GLU A 178 8.24 11.66 25.76
N GLU A 179 7.61 12.43 26.66
CA GLU A 179 6.33 12.02 27.25
C GLU A 179 5.21 11.93 26.22
N ALA A 180 5.18 12.86 25.24
CA ALA A 180 4.20 12.84 24.16
C ALA A 180 4.30 11.56 23.32
N LYS A 181 5.53 11.11 23.00
CA LYS A 181 5.78 9.84 22.27
C LYS A 181 5.44 8.59 23.09
N ALA A 182 5.51 8.68 24.42
CA ALA A 182 5.22 7.57 25.32
C ALA A 182 3.72 7.32 25.52
N LEU A 183 2.85 8.22 25.02
CA LEU A 183 1.41 8.09 25.14
C LEU A 183 0.91 6.91 24.29
N PRO A 184 0.22 5.91 24.88
CA PRO A 184 -0.27 4.75 24.14
C PRO A 184 -1.33 5.15 23.12
N ALA A 185 -1.07 4.86 21.85
CA ALA A 185 -1.99 5.10 20.75
C ALA A 185 -1.80 4.04 19.65
N ILE A 186 -2.89 3.72 18.96
CA ILE A 186 -2.83 3.05 17.66
C ILE A 186 -2.93 4.15 16.61
N ALA A 187 -1.88 4.34 15.81
CA ALA A 187 -1.87 5.33 14.76
C ALA A 187 -1.66 4.67 13.40
N VAL A 188 -2.44 5.11 12.41
CA VAL A 188 -2.31 4.72 11.01
C VAL A 188 -2.10 5.97 10.20
N SER A 189 -1.01 6.03 9.45
CA SER A 189 -0.68 7.13 8.57
C SER A 189 -0.75 6.69 7.11
N LEU A 190 -1.37 7.50 6.27
CA LEU A 190 -1.45 7.33 4.83
C LEU A 190 -0.28 8.06 4.18
N GLU A 191 0.77 7.30 3.86
CA GLU A 191 2.04 7.83 3.39
C GLU A 191 2.13 7.92 1.86
N ALA A 192 2.83 8.93 1.36
CA ALA A 192 3.10 9.08 -0.07
C ALA A 192 4.29 8.22 -0.56
N THR A 193 4.86 7.35 0.28
CA THR A 193 6.04 6.54 -0.04
C THR A 193 5.91 5.11 0.47
N PRO A 194 6.56 4.12 -0.17
CA PRO A 194 7.39 4.25 -1.37
C PRO A 194 6.55 4.40 -2.65
N ALA A 195 7.11 5.08 -3.66
CA ALA A 195 6.41 5.44 -4.90
C ALA A 195 5.80 4.22 -5.61
N TYR A 196 6.52 3.10 -5.69
CA TYR A 196 6.03 1.88 -6.35
C TYR A 196 4.71 1.36 -5.75
N ALA A 197 4.51 1.52 -4.44
CA ALA A 197 3.30 1.06 -3.76
C ALA A 197 2.15 2.02 -3.99
N VAL A 198 2.43 3.32 -3.90
CA VAL A 198 1.48 4.39 -4.18
C VAL A 198 0.98 4.34 -5.62
N ASP A 199 1.88 4.16 -6.58
CA ASP A 199 1.54 4.06 -8.00
C ASP A 199 0.71 2.81 -8.30
N ALA A 200 1.05 1.67 -7.66
CA ALA A 200 0.28 0.44 -7.80
C ALA A 200 -1.14 0.59 -7.23
N LEU A 201 -1.30 1.22 -6.06
CA LEU A 201 -2.59 1.51 -5.46
C LEU A 201 -3.43 2.45 -6.33
N ALA A 202 -2.84 3.55 -6.81
CA ALA A 202 -3.51 4.50 -7.68
C ALA A 202 -3.98 3.85 -8.99
N ALA A 203 -3.13 3.02 -9.61
CA ALA A 203 -3.49 2.29 -10.82
C ALA A 203 -4.63 1.29 -10.60
N ALA A 204 -4.76 0.75 -9.39
CA ALA A 204 -5.87 -0.12 -9.01
C ALA A 204 -7.14 0.65 -8.58
N GLY A 205 -7.18 1.98 -8.69
CA GLY A 205 -8.30 2.79 -8.22
C GLY A 205 -8.46 2.75 -6.70
N ARG A 206 -7.37 2.53 -5.96
CA ARG A 206 -7.31 2.59 -4.50
C ARG A 206 -6.75 3.93 -4.05
N VAL A 207 -6.75 4.17 -2.74
CA VAL A 207 -6.11 5.35 -2.17
C VAL A 207 -4.65 5.48 -2.65
N PRO A 208 -4.24 6.63 -3.21
CA PRO A 208 -2.85 6.85 -3.66
C PRO A 208 -1.92 7.17 -2.48
N ARG A 209 -2.02 6.38 -1.41
CA ARG A 209 -1.23 6.45 -0.18
C ARG A 209 -1.09 5.04 0.42
N LEU A 210 0.11 4.72 0.88
CA LEU A 210 0.38 3.48 1.59
C LEU A 210 -0.02 3.64 3.07
N PRO A 211 -0.91 2.78 3.60
CA PRO A 211 -1.23 2.76 5.02
C PRO A 211 -0.23 1.96 5.87
#